data_AF-A0A258UXT6-F1
#
_entry.id   AF-A0A258UXT6-F1
#
_cell.length_a   1.000
_cell.length_b   1.000
_cell.length_c   1.000
_cell.angle_alpha   90.00
_cell.angle_beta   90.00
_cell.angle_gamma   90.00
#
_symmetry.space_group_name_H-M   'P 1'
#
loop_
_entity.id
_entity.type
_entity.pdbx_description
1 polymer ?
#
loop_
_entity_poly.entity_id
_entity_poly.type
_entity_poly.pdbx_seq_one_letter_code
_entity_poly.pdbx_strand_id
1 'polypeptide(L)'
;MFMYDLHLLWSGFGPETKAALIGAASTISVGIIGFGGLILQMRSQGKQSRDAIAENERRRLKAAMYEDAVAVCRDLADQAIELANALRMMMLQVEYAAQAHQNGQPYDLPAARYPVLLEKFAQFSDAAIKFVFLVENRRVVDPRILIFRTAMSVVLHDTRKLMHAEFAVNVMTSIPAQLPDGRAFPYTPPSVQHAANIKQLCERFIDATDAAVMYTEDFMVELQNALLGDLFEKQVAHRKPLDPAKKVITLENADELDRWFAASTDWGREMARIEAETAARFLADQP
;
A
#
# COMPACT_ATOMS: atom_id res chain seq x y z
N MET A 1 2.02 46.23 -63.13
CA MET A 1 3.28 46.60 -63.80
C MET A 1 4.26 45.42 -63.83
N PHE A 2 4.58 44.80 -62.68
CA PHE A 2 5.54 43.67 -62.58
C PHE A 2 5.30 42.46 -63.51
N MET A 3 4.05 42.05 -63.76
CA MET A 3 3.76 40.89 -64.62
C MET A 3 3.96 41.17 -66.12
N TYR A 4 3.80 42.43 -66.55
CA TYR A 4 3.94 42.79 -67.97
C TYR A 4 5.42 42.82 -68.38
N ASP A 5 6.28 43.33 -67.50
CA ASP A 5 7.73 43.35 -67.68
C ASP A 5 8.35 41.95 -67.66
N LEU A 6 7.82 41.04 -66.82
CA LEU A 6 8.28 39.65 -66.78
C LEU A 6 7.98 38.90 -68.09
N HIS A 7 6.82 39.18 -68.69
CA HIS A 7 6.42 38.55 -69.95
C HIS A 7 7.28 39.04 -71.13
N LEU A 8 7.59 40.34 -71.17
CA LEU A 8 8.51 40.93 -72.15
C LEU A 8 9.92 40.33 -72.03
N LEU A 9 10.46 40.24 -70.81
CA LEU A 9 11.76 39.64 -70.54
C LEU A 9 11.81 38.15 -70.94
N TRP A 10 10.76 37.39 -70.61
CA TRP A 10 10.64 35.99 -70.98
C TRP A 10 10.57 35.79 -72.49
N SER A 11 9.81 36.64 -73.20
CA SER A 11 9.66 36.55 -74.65
C SER A 11 10.97 36.76 -75.41
N GLY A 12 11.92 37.54 -74.84
CA GLY A 12 13.22 37.85 -75.45
C GLY A 12 14.30 36.77 -75.34
N PHE A 13 14.09 35.71 -74.55
CA PHE A 13 15.08 34.62 -74.43
C PHE A 13 14.93 33.54 -75.49
N GLY A 14 16.07 33.03 -75.99
CA GLY A 14 16.13 31.86 -76.87
C GLY A 14 15.68 30.57 -76.17
N PRO A 15 15.31 29.52 -76.94
CA PRO A 15 14.79 28.26 -76.38
C PRO A 15 15.76 27.59 -75.39
N GLU A 16 17.06 27.65 -75.66
CA GLU A 16 18.10 27.05 -74.80
C GLU A 16 18.20 27.75 -73.44
N THR A 17 18.15 29.08 -73.42
CA THR A 17 18.20 29.87 -72.17
C THR A 17 16.94 29.65 -71.33
N LYS A 18 15.77 29.53 -71.96
CA LYS A 18 14.52 29.18 -71.28
C LYS A 18 14.58 27.79 -70.66
N ALA A 19 15.11 26.80 -71.39
CA ALA A 19 15.28 25.45 -70.87
C ALA A 19 16.24 25.41 -69.67
N ALA A 20 17.36 26.15 -69.74
CA ALA A 20 18.32 26.26 -68.64
C ALA A 20 17.71 26.93 -67.39
N LEU A 21 16.93 28.00 -67.56
CA LEU A 21 16.24 28.68 -66.47
C LEU A 21 15.18 27.79 -65.81
N ILE A 22 14.39 27.06 -66.60
CA ILE A 22 13.40 26.09 -66.08
C ILE A 22 14.10 24.98 -65.31
N GLY A 23 15.20 24.44 -65.85
CA GLY A 23 16.00 23.41 -65.18
C GLY A 23 16.55 23.91 -63.84
N ALA A 24 17.13 25.12 -63.81
CA ALA A 24 17.66 25.72 -62.58
C ALA A 24 16.55 25.97 -61.54
N ALA A 25 15.40 26.53 -61.95
CA ALA A 25 14.27 26.78 -61.06
C ALA A 25 13.65 25.47 -60.52
N SER A 26 13.59 24.43 -61.34
CA SER A 26 13.14 23.10 -60.93
C SER A 26 14.06 22.50 -59.87
N THR A 27 15.38 22.53 -60.09
CA THR A 27 16.38 22.04 -59.14
C THR A 27 16.30 22.78 -57.80
N ILE A 28 16.15 24.11 -57.82
CA ILE A 28 15.98 24.90 -56.59
C ILE A 28 14.70 24.51 -55.85
N SER A 29 13.59 24.37 -56.57
CA SER A 29 12.29 23.98 -55.99
C SER A 29 12.34 22.59 -55.35
N VAL A 30 12.94 21.61 -56.04
CA VAL A 30 13.16 20.27 -55.49
C VAL A 30 14.07 20.31 -54.27
N GLY A 31 15.12 21.14 -54.30
CA GLY A 31 16.02 21.35 -53.16
C GLY A 31 15.29 21.90 -51.92
N ILE A 32 14.45 22.93 -52.10
CA ILE A 32 13.66 23.53 -51.01
C ILE A 32 12.65 22.52 -50.45
N ILE A 33 11.92 21.81 -51.32
CA ILE A 33 10.93 20.81 -50.89
C ILE A 33 11.61 19.65 -50.17
N GLY A 34 12.73 19.15 -50.69
CA GLY A 34 13.51 18.08 -50.08
C GLY A 34 14.05 18.48 -48.70
N PHE A 35 14.69 19.65 -48.59
CA PHE A 35 15.22 20.15 -47.32
C PHE A 35 14.11 20.48 -46.30
N GLY A 36 13.01 21.09 -46.75
CA GLY A 36 11.84 21.34 -45.91
C GLY A 36 11.21 20.05 -45.39
N GLY A 37 11.13 19.01 -46.25
CA GLY A 37 10.70 17.68 -45.87
C GLY A 37 11.59 17.05 -44.80
N LEU A 38 12.91 17.15 -44.94
CA LEU A 38 13.87 16.68 -43.94
C LEU A 38 13.71 17.40 -42.59
N ILE A 39 13.53 18.72 -42.58
CA ILE A 39 13.30 19.48 -41.34
C ILE A 39 12.01 19.03 -40.65
N LEU A 40 10.91 18.85 -41.41
CA LEU A 40 9.63 18.39 -40.86
C LEU A 40 9.76 16.97 -40.29
N GLN A 41 10.47 16.08 -40.99
CA GLN A 41 10.76 14.73 -40.51
C GLN A 41 11.59 14.75 -39.23
N MET A 42 12.66 15.55 -39.15
CA MET A 42 13.47 15.67 -37.93
C MET A 42 12.65 16.20 -36.75
N ARG A 43 11.74 17.17 -36.97
CA ARG A 43 10.85 17.67 -35.91
C ARG A 43 9.87 16.59 -35.45
N SER A 44 9.28 15.84 -36.38
CA SER A 44 8.37 14.74 -36.06
C SER A 44 9.09 13.61 -35.31
N GLN A 45 10.27 13.21 -35.77
CA GLN A 45 11.10 12.19 -35.11
C GLN A 45 11.55 12.64 -33.72
N GLY A 46 11.94 13.92 -33.57
CA GLY A 46 12.30 14.49 -32.27
C GLY A 46 11.13 14.46 -31.28
N LYS A 47 9.91 14.76 -31.74
CA LYS A 47 8.70 14.65 -30.90
C LYS A 47 8.44 13.19 -30.51
N GLN A 48 8.43 12.27 -31.48
CA GLN A 48 8.22 10.84 -31.22
C GLN A 48 9.27 10.25 -30.28
N SER A 49 10.54 10.66 -30.42
CA SER A 49 11.62 10.24 -29.53
C SER A 49 11.41 10.74 -28.09
N ARG A 50 11.01 12.01 -27.92
CA ARG A 50 10.68 12.57 -26.60
C ARG A 50 9.50 11.87 -25.96
N ASP A 51 8.44 11.63 -26.73
CA ASP A 51 7.23 10.94 -26.25
C ASP A 51 7.57 9.49 -25.86
N ALA A 52 8.40 8.80 -26.64
CA ALA A 52 8.87 7.44 -26.33
C ALA A 52 9.75 7.39 -25.07
N ILE A 53 10.63 8.38 -24.87
CA ILE A 53 11.45 8.49 -23.65
C ILE A 53 10.55 8.75 -22.43
N ALA A 54 9.60 9.68 -22.54
CA ALA A 54 8.68 10.01 -21.46
C ALA A 54 7.81 8.80 -21.08
N GLU A 55 7.30 8.06 -22.06
CA GLU A 55 6.52 6.84 -21.84
C GLU A 55 7.37 5.74 -21.20
N ASN A 56 8.62 5.55 -21.62
CA ASN A 56 9.54 4.59 -21.01
C ASN A 56 9.82 4.94 -19.54
N GLU A 57 10.13 6.21 -19.25
CA GLU A 57 10.33 6.68 -17.87
C GLU A 57 9.08 6.51 -17.01
N ARG A 58 7.89 6.76 -17.58
CA ARG A 58 6.62 6.53 -16.88
C ARG A 58 6.44 5.07 -16.50
N ARG A 59 6.73 4.14 -17.42
CA ARG A 59 6.67 2.69 -17.17
C ARG A 59 7.67 2.27 -16.10
N ARG A 60 8.89 2.81 -16.16
CA ARG A 60 9.93 2.57 -15.15
C ARG A 60 9.49 3.04 -13.76
N LEU A 61 8.92 4.24 -13.67
CA LEU A 61 8.40 4.78 -12.41
C LEU A 61 7.23 3.94 -11.87
N LYS A 62 6.27 3.56 -12.73
CA LYS A 62 5.15 2.67 -12.36
C LYS A 62 5.65 1.33 -11.79
N ALA A 63 6.63 0.71 -12.46
CA ALA A 63 7.21 -0.56 -12.01
C ALA A 63 7.94 -0.43 -10.67
N ALA A 64 8.80 0.59 -10.52
CA ALA A 64 9.51 0.86 -9.27
C ALA A 64 8.52 1.16 -8.12
N MET A 65 7.47 1.92 -8.41
CA MET A 65 6.41 2.20 -7.44
C MET A 65 5.70 0.93 -6.96
N TYR A 66 5.41 0.01 -7.88
CA TYR A 66 4.79 -1.27 -7.54
C TYR A 66 5.75 -2.17 -6.75
N GLU A 67 7.02 -2.25 -7.14
CA GLU A 67 8.04 -3.05 -6.45
C GLU A 67 8.26 -2.61 -5.00
N ASP A 68 8.35 -1.30 -4.76
CA ASP A 68 8.41 -0.74 -3.40
C ASP A 68 7.18 -1.15 -2.57
N ALA A 69 5.99 -1.15 -3.19
CA ALA A 69 4.77 -1.53 -2.51
C ALA A 69 4.72 -3.03 -2.17
N VAL A 70 5.19 -3.89 -3.08
CA VAL A 70 5.36 -5.33 -2.84
C VAL A 70 6.26 -5.55 -1.63
N ALA A 71 7.40 -4.86 -1.55
CA ALA A 71 8.36 -5.04 -0.47
C ALA A 71 7.76 -4.69 0.91
N VAL A 72 7.07 -3.55 1.01
CA VAL A 72 6.43 -3.12 2.27
C VAL A 72 5.25 -4.01 2.65
N CYS A 73 4.40 -4.39 1.69
CA CYS A 73 3.25 -5.26 1.96
C CYS A 73 3.70 -6.66 2.39
N ARG A 74 4.78 -7.17 1.79
CA ARG A 74 5.38 -8.45 2.18
C ARG A 74 5.99 -8.40 3.57
N ASP A 75 6.76 -7.37 3.91
CA ASP A 75 7.31 -7.22 5.26
C ASP A 75 6.19 -7.20 6.31
N LEU A 76 5.13 -6.42 6.07
CA LEU A 76 3.96 -6.42 6.96
C LEU A 76 3.29 -7.79 7.08
N ALA A 77 3.10 -8.51 5.97
CA ALA A 77 2.54 -9.86 6.02
C ALA A 77 3.43 -10.84 6.79
N ASP A 78 4.74 -10.81 6.57
CA ASP A 78 5.72 -11.64 7.26
C ASP A 78 5.69 -11.37 8.77
N GLN A 79 5.70 -10.09 9.20
CA GLN A 79 5.62 -9.74 10.63
C GLN A 79 4.27 -10.13 11.26
N ALA A 80 3.16 -9.99 10.54
CA ALA A 80 1.84 -10.41 10.99
C ALA A 80 1.77 -11.93 11.23
N ILE A 81 2.32 -12.72 10.28
CA ILE A 81 2.39 -14.18 10.38
C ILE A 81 3.27 -14.61 11.56
N GLU A 82 4.43 -13.98 11.74
CA GLU A 82 5.35 -14.24 12.85
C GLU A 82 4.71 -13.98 14.22
N LEU A 83 3.97 -12.87 14.35
CA LEU A 83 3.23 -12.56 15.57
C LEU A 83 2.10 -13.56 15.79
N ALA A 84 1.28 -13.85 14.77
CA ALA A 84 0.17 -14.80 14.87
C ALA A 84 0.65 -16.20 15.26
N ASN A 85 1.77 -16.67 14.70
CA ASN A 85 2.37 -17.96 15.05
C ASN A 85 2.86 -17.98 16.49
N ALA A 86 3.50 -16.91 16.98
CA ALA A 86 3.92 -16.83 18.37
C ALA A 86 2.72 -16.87 19.33
N LEU A 87 1.61 -16.21 18.99
CA LEU A 87 0.36 -16.25 19.75
C LEU A 87 -0.27 -17.65 19.77
N ARG A 88 -0.30 -18.35 18.62
CA ARG A 88 -0.78 -19.75 18.51
C ARG A 88 0.06 -20.71 19.34
N MET A 89 1.37 -20.59 19.27
CA MET A 89 2.25 -21.46 20.07
C MET A 89 2.11 -21.19 21.57
N MET A 90 2.00 -19.91 21.96
CA MET A 90 1.74 -19.56 23.36
C MET A 90 0.40 -20.11 23.84
N MET A 91 -0.70 -19.89 23.12
CA MET A 91 -2.02 -20.33 23.58
C MET A 91 -2.05 -21.84 23.81
N LEU A 92 -1.44 -22.61 22.89
CA LEU A 92 -1.37 -24.06 22.98
C LEU A 92 -0.58 -24.52 24.22
N GLN A 93 0.56 -23.90 24.49
CA GLN A 93 1.39 -24.22 25.66
C GLN A 93 0.68 -23.90 26.97
N VAL A 94 -0.02 -22.76 27.03
CA VAL A 94 -0.78 -22.35 28.22
C VAL A 94 -1.95 -23.29 28.47
N GLU A 95 -2.69 -23.67 27.42
CA GLU A 95 -3.81 -24.63 27.52
C GLU A 95 -3.33 -26.00 28.03
N TYR A 96 -2.24 -26.54 27.47
CA TYR A 96 -1.70 -27.82 27.92
C TYR A 96 -1.21 -27.77 29.37
N ALA A 97 -0.50 -26.72 29.76
CA ALA A 97 -0.03 -26.56 31.13
C ALA A 97 -1.20 -26.47 32.13
N ALA A 98 -2.26 -25.74 31.78
CA ALA A 98 -3.45 -25.60 32.61
C ALA A 98 -4.19 -26.95 32.79
N GLN A 99 -4.36 -27.72 31.71
CA GLN A 99 -5.02 -29.04 31.76
C GLN A 99 -4.20 -30.05 32.57
N ALA A 100 -2.89 -30.12 32.33
CA ALA A 100 -2.02 -31.03 33.07
C ALA A 100 -2.02 -30.70 34.57
N HIS A 101 -1.97 -29.41 34.93
CA HIS A 101 -2.05 -28.97 36.32
C HIS A 101 -3.38 -29.35 36.98
N GLN A 102 -4.51 -29.13 36.30
CA GLN A 102 -5.83 -29.52 36.80
C GLN A 102 -5.94 -31.03 37.07
N ASN A 103 -5.29 -31.84 36.24
CA ASN A 103 -5.32 -33.29 36.33
C ASN A 103 -4.23 -33.87 37.26
N GLY A 104 -3.45 -33.02 37.96
CA GLY A 104 -2.34 -33.46 38.80
C GLY A 104 -1.19 -34.13 38.03
N GLN A 105 -1.08 -33.85 36.74
CA GLN A 105 -0.04 -34.39 35.87
C GLN A 105 1.18 -33.45 35.84
N PRO A 106 2.40 -33.99 35.63
CA PRO A 106 3.56 -33.17 35.31
C PRO A 106 3.29 -32.32 34.07
N TYR A 107 3.82 -31.11 34.05
CA TYR A 107 3.72 -30.19 32.92
C TYR A 107 5.07 -29.57 32.62
N ASP A 108 5.31 -29.30 31.34
CA ASP A 108 6.47 -28.53 30.91
C ASP A 108 6.18 -27.03 31.06
N LEU A 109 7.25 -26.27 31.32
CA LEU A 109 7.15 -24.81 31.32
C LEU A 109 6.87 -24.33 29.88
N PRO A 110 5.83 -23.49 29.66
CA PRO A 110 5.66 -22.83 28.37
C PRO A 110 6.95 -22.14 27.94
N ALA A 111 7.31 -22.25 26.66
CA ALA A 111 8.49 -21.59 26.11
C ALA A 111 8.24 -20.11 25.83
N ALA A 112 6.98 -19.72 25.61
CA ALA A 112 6.59 -18.34 25.35
C ALA A 112 6.98 -17.39 26.50
N ARG A 113 7.48 -16.20 26.13
CA ARG A 113 7.90 -15.14 27.07
C ARG A 113 7.27 -13.82 26.66
N TYR A 114 6.77 -13.07 27.64
CA TYR A 114 6.09 -11.79 27.37
C TYR A 114 6.96 -10.80 26.60
N PRO A 115 8.25 -10.60 26.93
CA PRO A 115 9.12 -9.70 26.17
C PRO A 115 9.25 -10.06 24.69
N VAL A 116 9.28 -11.37 24.35
CA VAL A 116 9.39 -11.84 22.97
C VAL A 116 8.10 -11.55 22.19
N LEU A 117 6.93 -11.69 22.82
CA LEU A 117 5.64 -11.34 22.22
C LEU A 117 5.54 -9.82 21.99
N LEU A 118 6.01 -9.03 22.95
CA LEU A 118 6.03 -7.58 22.85
C LEU A 118 6.97 -7.11 21.73
N GLU A 119 8.12 -7.76 21.57
CA GLU A 119 9.05 -7.50 20.47
C GLU A 119 8.42 -7.80 19.10
N LYS A 120 7.78 -8.97 18.94
CA LYS A 120 7.05 -9.31 17.71
C LYS A 120 5.91 -8.33 17.42
N PHE A 121 5.19 -7.88 18.44
CA PHE A 121 4.16 -6.85 18.28
C PHE A 121 4.73 -5.49 17.87
N ALA A 122 5.90 -5.10 18.40
CA ALA A 122 6.59 -3.89 17.98
C ALA A 122 7.03 -3.97 16.51
N GLN A 123 7.56 -5.12 16.07
CA GLN A 123 7.94 -5.37 14.68
C GLN A 123 6.73 -5.29 13.73
N PHE A 124 5.61 -5.94 14.09
CA PHE A 124 4.34 -5.82 13.36
C PHE A 124 3.85 -4.36 13.29
N SER A 125 3.87 -3.64 14.42
CA SER A 125 3.42 -2.26 14.49
C SER A 125 4.28 -1.33 13.62
N ASP A 126 5.60 -1.52 13.61
CA ASP A 126 6.54 -0.76 12.77
C ASP A 126 6.27 -1.02 11.28
N ALA A 127 6.08 -2.29 10.89
CA ALA A 127 5.73 -2.64 9.50
C ALA A 127 4.37 -2.05 9.08
N ALA A 128 3.37 -2.05 9.96
CA ALA A 128 2.07 -1.45 9.71
C ALA A 128 2.15 0.09 9.55
N ILE A 129 3.01 0.75 10.32
CA ILE A 129 3.27 2.18 10.19
C ILE A 129 3.99 2.49 8.86
N LYS A 130 4.97 1.66 8.44
CA LYS A 130 5.61 1.77 7.12
C LYS A 130 4.59 1.65 5.98
N PHE A 131 3.64 0.72 6.10
CA PHE A 131 2.53 0.59 5.17
C PHE A 131 1.68 1.87 5.11
N VAL A 132 1.33 2.45 6.26
CA VAL A 132 0.62 3.74 6.32
C VAL A 132 1.38 4.83 5.57
N PHE A 133 2.69 4.98 5.80
CA PHE A 133 3.51 5.97 5.10
C PHE A 133 3.60 5.71 3.59
N LEU A 134 3.70 4.45 3.18
CA LEU A 134 3.64 4.08 1.77
C LEU A 134 2.35 4.59 1.13
N VAL A 135 1.19 4.31 1.73
CA VAL A 135 -0.11 4.75 1.23
C VAL A 135 -0.16 6.28 1.12
N GLU A 136 0.27 6.99 2.16
CA GLU A 136 0.22 8.46 2.17
C GLU A 136 1.14 9.12 1.12
N ASN A 137 2.31 8.52 0.87
CA ASN A 137 3.28 8.98 -0.12
C ASN A 137 2.84 8.68 -1.56
N ARG A 138 1.88 7.78 -1.75
CA ARG A 138 1.43 7.34 -3.09
C ARG A 138 0.08 7.91 -3.50
N ARG A 139 -0.46 8.91 -2.77
CA ARG A 139 -1.72 9.59 -3.09
C ARG A 139 -1.82 10.18 -4.51
N VAL A 140 -0.67 10.39 -5.16
CA VAL A 140 -0.59 10.87 -6.55
C VAL A 140 -1.08 9.83 -7.56
N VAL A 141 -1.07 8.54 -7.21
CA VAL A 141 -1.61 7.46 -8.04
C VAL A 141 -3.12 7.55 -8.10
N ASP A 142 -3.76 7.54 -6.93
CA ASP A 142 -5.19 7.78 -6.75
C ASP A 142 -5.42 8.27 -5.31
N PRO A 143 -6.11 9.40 -5.08
CA PRO A 143 -6.32 9.92 -3.72
C PRO A 143 -7.19 8.99 -2.85
N ARG A 144 -8.01 8.13 -3.45
CA ARG A 144 -8.91 7.22 -2.72
C ARG A 144 -8.15 6.09 -2.02
N ILE A 145 -6.88 5.85 -2.33
CA ILE A 145 -6.05 4.85 -1.63
C ILE A 145 -5.91 5.15 -0.12
N LEU A 146 -6.21 6.37 0.33
CA LEU A 146 -6.18 6.72 1.75
C LEU A 146 -7.11 5.86 2.61
N ILE A 147 -8.12 5.20 2.01
CA ILE A 147 -8.94 4.22 2.71
C ILE A 147 -8.12 3.08 3.33
N PHE A 148 -7.01 2.68 2.69
CA PHE A 148 -6.12 1.64 3.21
C PHE A 148 -5.36 2.10 4.46
N ARG A 149 -5.02 3.39 4.55
CA ARG A 149 -4.47 3.98 5.76
C ARG A 149 -5.49 3.94 6.89
N THR A 150 -6.74 4.32 6.61
CA THR A 150 -7.84 4.28 7.59
C THR A 150 -7.99 2.85 8.12
N ALA A 151 -8.09 1.86 7.23
CA ALA A 151 -8.20 0.46 7.58
C ALA A 151 -7.03 -0.05 8.46
N MET A 152 -5.79 0.30 8.10
CA MET A 152 -4.61 -0.07 8.90
C MET A 152 -4.58 0.65 10.26
N SER A 153 -5.11 1.87 10.34
CA SER A 153 -5.23 2.61 11.61
C SER A 153 -6.21 1.93 12.57
N VAL A 154 -7.29 1.35 12.05
CA VAL A 154 -8.22 0.51 12.83
C VAL A 154 -7.50 -0.73 13.37
N VAL A 155 -6.75 -1.44 12.52
CA VAL A 155 -5.97 -2.63 12.94
C VAL A 155 -4.97 -2.27 14.05
N LEU A 156 -4.22 -1.18 13.87
CA LEU A 156 -3.25 -0.70 14.87
C LEU A 156 -3.92 -0.30 16.18
N HIS A 157 -5.07 0.36 16.12
CA HIS A 157 -5.84 0.71 17.30
C HIS A 157 -6.28 -0.54 18.08
N ASP A 158 -6.89 -1.51 17.39
CA ASP A 158 -7.45 -2.69 18.00
C ASP A 158 -6.37 -3.60 18.59
N THR A 159 -5.27 -3.81 17.85
CA THR A 159 -4.13 -4.59 18.34
C THR A 159 -3.39 -3.91 19.49
N ARG A 160 -3.26 -2.58 19.49
CA ARG A 160 -2.68 -1.83 20.63
C ARG A 160 -3.56 -1.92 21.87
N LYS A 161 -4.87 -1.78 21.72
CA LYS A 161 -5.84 -1.93 22.82
C LYS A 161 -5.75 -3.34 23.40
N LEU A 162 -5.74 -4.36 22.55
CA LEU A 162 -5.55 -5.75 22.97
C LEU A 162 -4.22 -5.91 23.72
N MET A 163 -3.09 -5.51 23.13
CA MET A 163 -1.76 -5.72 23.72
C MET A 163 -1.61 -5.06 25.09
N HIS A 164 -1.98 -3.79 25.22
CA HIS A 164 -1.65 -3.00 26.40
C HIS A 164 -2.73 -2.98 27.49
N ALA A 165 -3.97 -3.37 27.19
CA ALA A 165 -5.04 -3.43 28.19
C ALA A 165 -5.37 -4.87 28.58
N GLU A 166 -5.90 -5.66 27.64
CA GLU A 166 -6.46 -6.98 27.95
C GLU A 166 -5.36 -8.05 28.03
N PHE A 167 -4.43 -8.05 27.07
CA PHE A 167 -3.43 -9.09 26.90
C PHE A 167 -2.36 -9.04 27.98
N ALA A 168 -1.77 -7.87 28.24
CA ALA A 168 -0.77 -7.68 29.29
C ALA A 168 -1.23 -8.22 30.66
N VAL A 169 -2.45 -7.86 31.07
CA VAL A 169 -3.02 -8.24 32.37
C VAL A 169 -3.24 -9.75 32.48
N ASN A 170 -3.73 -10.39 31.42
CA ASN A 170 -4.08 -11.81 31.47
C ASN A 170 -2.89 -12.74 31.19
N VAL A 171 -1.95 -12.31 30.34
CA VAL A 171 -0.87 -13.17 29.85
C VAL A 171 0.36 -13.11 30.74
N MET A 172 0.72 -11.94 31.29
CA MET A 172 1.93 -11.82 32.12
C MET A 172 1.93 -12.75 33.34
N THR A 173 0.76 -13.05 33.90
CA THR A 173 0.61 -13.97 35.04
C THR A 173 0.47 -15.43 34.63
N SER A 174 0.36 -15.73 33.33
CA SER A 174 0.05 -17.06 32.79
C SER A 174 1.18 -17.66 31.96
N ILE A 175 2.27 -16.92 31.76
CA ILE A 175 3.49 -17.44 31.17
C ILE A 175 4.67 -17.25 32.12
N PRO A 176 5.68 -18.16 32.11
CA PRO A 176 6.81 -18.04 33.00
C PRO A 176 7.61 -16.76 32.78
N ALA A 177 7.97 -16.08 33.86
CA ALA A 177 8.94 -14.99 33.85
C ALA A 177 10.36 -15.53 34.03
N GLN A 178 11.32 -14.95 33.31
CA GLN A 178 12.75 -15.20 33.54
C GLN A 178 13.32 -14.10 34.43
N LEU A 179 14.07 -14.51 35.44
CA LEU A 179 14.87 -13.63 36.27
C LEU A 179 16.15 -13.20 35.52
N PRO A 180 16.78 -12.08 35.92
CA PRO A 180 18.02 -11.60 35.31
C PRO A 180 19.18 -12.61 35.33
N ASP A 181 19.14 -13.58 36.24
CA ASP A 181 20.13 -14.65 36.38
C ASP A 181 19.84 -15.87 35.47
N GLY A 182 18.81 -15.79 34.63
CA GLY A 182 18.39 -16.86 33.71
C GLY A 182 17.48 -17.92 34.32
N ARG A 183 17.23 -17.89 35.64
CA ARG A 183 16.30 -18.83 36.28
C ARG A 183 14.84 -18.43 35.98
N ALA A 184 13.96 -19.43 35.91
CA ALA A 184 12.52 -19.15 35.86
C ALA A 184 12.02 -18.74 37.25
N PHE A 185 11.22 -17.67 37.30
CA PHE A 185 10.44 -17.33 38.49
C PHE A 185 9.46 -18.48 38.79
N PRO A 186 9.11 -18.77 40.06
CA PRO A 186 8.11 -19.77 40.39
C PRO A 186 6.85 -19.60 39.54
N TYR A 187 6.53 -20.63 38.78
CA TYR A 187 5.42 -20.64 37.84
C TYR A 187 4.35 -21.60 38.34
N THR A 188 3.11 -21.12 38.31
CA THR A 188 1.93 -21.95 38.53
C THR A 188 1.04 -21.77 37.31
N PRO A 189 0.70 -22.85 36.59
CA PRO A 189 -0.21 -22.77 35.45
C PRO A 189 -1.52 -22.11 35.83
N PRO A 190 -2.12 -21.32 34.91
CA PRO A 190 -3.43 -20.74 35.16
C PRO A 190 -4.51 -21.82 35.27
N SER A 191 -5.69 -21.43 35.77
CA SER A 191 -6.86 -22.31 35.68
C SER A 191 -7.25 -22.54 34.22
N VAL A 192 -7.94 -23.66 33.94
CA VAL A 192 -8.43 -23.97 32.58
C VAL A 192 -9.37 -22.87 32.05
N GLN A 193 -10.19 -22.28 32.92
CA GLN A 193 -11.04 -21.15 32.54
C GLN A 193 -10.23 -19.91 32.14
N HIS A 194 -9.15 -19.62 32.87
CA HIS A 194 -8.28 -18.49 32.54
C HIS A 194 -7.48 -18.75 31.26
N ALA A 195 -7.01 -19.98 31.03
CA ALA A 195 -6.39 -20.38 29.77
C ALA A 195 -7.35 -20.23 28.57
N ALA A 196 -8.64 -20.58 28.74
CA ALA A 196 -9.66 -20.36 27.72
C ALA A 196 -9.87 -18.86 27.41
N ASN A 197 -9.83 -17.99 28.42
CA ASN A 197 -9.89 -16.54 28.22
C ASN A 197 -8.66 -16.03 27.43
N ILE A 198 -7.46 -16.51 27.75
CA ILE A 198 -6.24 -16.18 27.00
C ILE A 198 -6.35 -16.60 25.54
N LYS A 199 -6.88 -17.79 25.28
CA LYS A 199 -7.12 -18.26 23.92
C LYS A 199 -8.02 -17.31 23.14
N GLN A 200 -9.16 -16.89 23.71
CA GLN A 200 -10.06 -15.93 23.06
C GLN A 200 -9.36 -14.59 22.77
N LEU A 201 -8.48 -14.12 23.66
CA LEU A 201 -7.67 -12.93 23.43
C LEU A 201 -6.68 -13.11 22.28
N CYS A 202 -5.98 -14.26 22.23
CA CYS A 202 -5.08 -14.59 21.14
C CYS A 202 -5.82 -14.68 19.80
N GLU A 203 -6.98 -15.34 19.77
CA GLU A 203 -7.81 -15.47 18.56
C GLU A 203 -8.24 -14.09 18.04
N ARG A 204 -8.73 -13.19 18.90
CA ARG A 204 -9.04 -11.81 18.53
C ARG A 204 -7.84 -11.04 17.98
N PHE A 205 -6.66 -11.25 18.58
CA PHE A 205 -5.42 -10.61 18.12
C PHE A 205 -5.01 -11.13 16.74
N ILE A 206 -5.08 -12.44 16.55
CA ILE A 206 -4.80 -13.12 15.28
C ILE A 206 -5.77 -12.63 14.19
N ASP A 207 -7.06 -12.55 14.50
CA ASP A 207 -8.06 -12.01 13.59
C ASP A 207 -7.75 -10.58 13.12
N ALA A 208 -7.24 -9.73 14.03
CA ALA A 208 -6.84 -8.37 13.70
C ALA A 208 -5.57 -8.34 12.83
N THR A 209 -4.59 -9.22 13.08
CA THR A 209 -3.40 -9.35 12.22
C THR A 209 -3.75 -9.91 10.84
N ASP A 210 -4.69 -10.86 10.76
CA ASP A 210 -5.17 -11.41 9.49
C ASP A 210 -5.90 -10.33 8.68
N ALA A 211 -6.65 -9.44 9.34
CA ALA A 211 -7.25 -8.27 8.68
C ALA A 211 -6.19 -7.35 8.06
N ALA A 212 -5.06 -7.15 8.73
CA ALA A 212 -3.93 -6.40 8.17
C ALA A 212 -3.45 -7.01 6.85
N VAL A 213 -3.27 -8.33 6.81
CA VAL A 213 -2.83 -9.08 5.61
C VAL A 213 -3.87 -9.01 4.50
N MET A 214 -5.16 -9.15 4.83
CA MET A 214 -6.22 -9.01 3.83
C MET A 214 -6.26 -7.60 3.22
N TYR A 215 -6.03 -6.56 4.01
CA TYR A 215 -5.98 -5.19 3.52
C TYR A 215 -4.75 -4.88 2.68
N THR A 216 -3.59 -5.51 2.96
CA THR A 216 -2.42 -5.39 2.07
C THR A 216 -2.65 -6.10 0.74
N GLU A 217 -3.31 -7.25 0.74
CA GLU A 217 -3.68 -7.94 -0.51
C GLU A 217 -4.61 -7.09 -1.37
N ASP A 218 -5.66 -6.52 -0.77
CA ASP A 218 -6.58 -5.60 -1.45
C ASP A 218 -5.85 -4.39 -2.04
N PHE A 219 -4.93 -3.80 -1.26
CA PHE A 219 -4.11 -2.67 -1.70
C PHE A 219 -3.22 -3.03 -2.90
N MET A 220 -2.61 -4.22 -2.86
CA MET A 220 -1.78 -4.72 -3.94
C MET A 220 -2.57 -4.93 -5.23
N VAL A 221 -3.80 -5.45 -5.14
CA VAL A 221 -4.72 -5.58 -6.30
C VAL A 221 -5.04 -4.22 -6.89
N GLU A 222 -5.40 -3.23 -6.06
CA GLU A 222 -5.71 -1.87 -6.53
C GLU A 222 -4.49 -1.20 -7.17
N LEU A 223 -3.31 -1.32 -6.56
CA LEU A 223 -2.08 -0.80 -7.16
C LEU A 223 -1.71 -1.52 -8.46
N GLN A 224 -1.87 -2.84 -8.54
CA GLN A 224 -1.58 -3.58 -9.76
C GLN A 224 -2.50 -3.11 -10.90
N ASN A 225 -3.79 -2.93 -10.61
CA ASN A 225 -4.76 -2.43 -11.59
C ASN A 225 -4.46 -0.99 -12.01
N ALA A 226 -4.11 -0.11 -11.06
CA ALA A 226 -3.84 1.30 -11.33
C ALA A 226 -2.49 1.55 -12.05
N LEU A 227 -1.45 0.80 -11.67
CA LEU A 227 -0.09 1.03 -12.17
C LEU A 227 0.25 0.18 -13.39
N LEU A 228 -0.22 -1.08 -13.44
CA LEU A 228 0.22 -2.07 -14.42
C LEU A 228 -0.90 -2.57 -15.35
N GLY A 229 -2.17 -2.29 -15.05
CA GLY A 229 -3.31 -2.82 -15.81
C GLY A 229 -3.30 -2.42 -17.29
N ASP A 230 -2.81 -1.22 -17.61
CA ASP A 230 -2.64 -0.73 -18.99
C ASP A 230 -1.51 -1.41 -19.75
N LEU A 231 -0.48 -1.91 -19.06
CA LEU A 231 0.66 -2.58 -19.68
C LEU A 231 0.34 -4.01 -20.16
N PHE A 232 -0.59 -4.67 -19.48
CA PHE A 232 -0.96 -6.06 -19.75
C PHE A 232 -2.39 -6.21 -20.28
N GLU A 233 -3.10 -5.09 -20.49
CA GLU A 233 -4.50 -5.05 -20.94
C GLU A 233 -5.43 -5.97 -20.12
N LYS A 234 -5.12 -6.13 -18.83
CA LYS A 234 -5.81 -7.05 -17.94
C LYS A 234 -5.89 -6.48 -16.53
N GLN A 235 -7.06 -6.64 -15.92
CA GLN A 235 -7.29 -6.34 -14.51
C GLN A 235 -7.26 -7.61 -13.67
N VAL A 236 -6.71 -7.49 -12.47
CA VAL A 236 -6.78 -8.49 -11.42
C VAL A 236 -8.13 -8.37 -10.73
N ALA A 237 -8.81 -9.50 -10.60
CA ALA A 237 -10.08 -9.56 -9.87
C ALA A 237 -9.84 -9.43 -8.37
N HIS A 238 -10.67 -8.65 -7.70
CA HIS A 238 -10.69 -8.57 -6.24
C HIS A 238 -11.10 -9.90 -5.59
N ARG A 239 -10.62 -10.11 -4.37
CA ARG A 239 -11.01 -11.29 -3.57
C ARG A 239 -12.50 -11.31 -3.28
N LYS A 240 -13.03 -12.52 -3.08
CA LYS A 240 -14.41 -12.75 -2.63
C LYS A 240 -14.36 -13.49 -1.30
N PRO A 241 -14.46 -12.79 -0.17
CA PRO A 241 -14.34 -13.41 1.14
C PRO A 241 -15.49 -14.40 1.35
N LEU A 242 -15.16 -15.56 1.92
CA LEU A 242 -16.16 -16.55 2.31
C LEU A 242 -17.00 -16.06 3.50
N ASP A 243 -16.38 -15.29 4.38
CA ASP A 243 -17.03 -14.64 5.52
C ASP A 243 -17.50 -13.23 5.12
N PRO A 244 -18.83 -12.96 5.10
CA PRO A 244 -19.39 -11.65 4.79
C PRO A 244 -18.97 -10.54 5.76
N ALA A 245 -18.50 -10.88 6.96
CA ALA A 245 -18.00 -9.92 7.94
C ALA A 245 -16.64 -9.32 7.54
N LYS A 246 -15.82 -10.06 6.77
CA LYS A 246 -14.52 -9.58 6.30
C LYS A 246 -14.72 -8.65 5.09
N LYS A 247 -14.52 -7.35 5.27
CA LYS A 247 -14.69 -6.35 4.21
C LYS A 247 -13.56 -6.41 3.19
N VAL A 248 -13.90 -6.29 1.89
CA VAL A 248 -12.94 -6.09 0.79
C VAL A 248 -12.83 -4.60 0.52
N ILE A 249 -11.62 -4.09 0.53
CA ILE A 249 -11.35 -2.68 0.24
C ILE A 249 -11.12 -2.52 -1.26
N THR A 250 -11.94 -1.70 -1.91
CA THR A 250 -11.74 -1.33 -3.32
C THR A 250 -11.76 0.19 -3.46
N LEU A 251 -11.21 0.72 -4.55
CA LEU A 251 -11.27 2.17 -4.80
C LEU A 251 -12.67 2.65 -5.20
N GLU A 252 -13.54 1.73 -5.64
CA GLU A 252 -14.93 2.02 -6.00
C GLU A 252 -15.82 2.23 -4.77
N ASN A 253 -15.55 1.51 -3.68
CA ASN A 253 -16.34 1.57 -2.44
C ASN A 253 -15.66 2.38 -1.32
N ALA A 254 -14.60 3.15 -1.64
CA ALA A 254 -13.80 3.87 -0.66
C ALA A 254 -14.64 4.78 0.27
N ASP A 255 -15.59 5.56 -0.27
CA ASP A 255 -16.44 6.46 0.53
C ASP A 255 -17.46 5.72 1.43
N GLU A 256 -17.92 4.55 0.99
CA GLU A 256 -18.78 3.70 1.81
C GLU A 256 -17.98 3.10 2.98
N LEU A 257 -16.79 2.59 2.68
CA LEU A 257 -15.90 2.00 3.67
C LEU A 257 -15.41 3.04 4.68
N ASP A 258 -15.09 4.26 4.24
CA ASP A 258 -14.62 5.31 5.14
C ASP A 258 -15.70 5.67 6.18
N ARG A 259 -16.95 5.83 5.72
CA ARG A 259 -18.11 6.00 6.62
C ARG A 259 -18.32 4.80 7.54
N TRP A 260 -18.14 3.59 7.02
CA TRP A 260 -18.25 2.38 7.83
C TRP A 260 -17.17 2.33 8.93
N PHE A 261 -15.91 2.62 8.59
CA PHE A 261 -14.81 2.67 9.55
C PHE A 261 -15.05 3.74 10.61
N ALA A 262 -15.46 4.94 10.20
CA ALA A 262 -15.75 6.06 11.11
C ALA A 262 -16.89 5.75 12.09
N ALA A 263 -17.98 5.13 11.63
CA ALA A 263 -19.15 4.88 12.48
C ALA A 263 -19.09 3.55 13.26
N SER A 264 -18.55 2.50 12.65
CA SER A 264 -18.75 1.12 13.13
C SER A 264 -17.59 0.62 13.99
N THR A 265 -16.39 1.20 13.88
CA THR A 265 -15.20 0.73 14.61
C THR A 265 -14.98 1.49 15.92
N ASP A 266 -14.29 0.85 16.86
CA ASP A 266 -13.86 1.52 18.10
C ASP A 266 -12.96 2.71 17.80
N TRP A 267 -12.03 2.55 16.85
CA TRP A 267 -11.15 3.62 16.39
C TRP A 267 -11.93 4.82 15.86
N GLY A 268 -12.92 4.60 14.99
CA GLY A 268 -13.72 5.67 14.40
C GLY A 268 -14.51 6.47 15.45
N ARG A 269 -15.11 5.76 16.42
CA ARG A 269 -15.80 6.39 17.55
C ARG A 269 -14.86 7.21 18.43
N GLU A 270 -13.67 6.69 18.70
CA GLU A 270 -12.65 7.37 19.50
C GLU A 270 -12.12 8.62 18.78
N MET A 271 -11.88 8.54 17.47
CA MET A 271 -11.48 9.69 16.67
C MET A 271 -12.54 10.79 16.68
N ALA A 272 -13.82 10.43 16.48
CA ALA A 272 -14.92 11.39 16.55
C ALA A 272 -15.01 12.09 17.92
N ARG A 273 -14.77 11.35 19.01
CA ARG A 273 -14.69 11.91 20.37
C ARG A 273 -13.54 12.91 20.51
N ILE A 274 -12.34 12.54 20.08
CA ILE A 274 -11.14 13.38 20.15
C ILE A 274 -11.31 14.66 19.32
N GLU A 275 -11.89 14.55 18.12
CA GLU A 275 -12.17 15.70 17.25
C GLU A 275 -13.18 16.66 17.88
N ALA A 276 -14.28 16.15 18.45
CA ALA A 276 -15.26 16.96 19.15
C ALA A 276 -14.66 17.70 20.36
N GLU A 277 -13.82 17.03 21.14
CA GLU A 277 -13.09 17.65 22.26
C GLU A 277 -12.11 18.72 21.80
N THR A 278 -11.40 18.47 20.71
CA THR A 278 -10.45 19.43 20.14
C THR A 278 -11.15 20.66 19.57
N ALA A 279 -12.27 20.47 18.86
CA ALA A 279 -13.08 21.56 18.34
C ALA A 279 -13.66 22.43 19.47
N ALA A 280 -14.16 21.82 20.55
CA ALA A 280 -14.66 22.54 21.71
C ALA A 280 -13.57 23.40 22.37
N ARG A 281 -12.34 22.89 22.49
CA ARG A 281 -11.20 23.66 23.01
C ARG A 281 -10.83 24.83 22.12
N PHE A 282 -10.75 24.58 20.80
CA PHE A 282 -10.40 25.63 19.84
C PHE A 282 -11.42 26.78 19.84
N LEU A 283 -12.71 26.49 19.95
CA LEU A 283 -13.76 27.50 20.05
C LEU A 283 -13.74 28.26 21.38
N ALA A 284 -13.35 27.61 22.49
CA ALA A 284 -13.22 28.27 23.79
C ALA A 284 -12.04 29.26 23.84
N ASP A 285 -11.00 29.04 23.03
CA ASP A 285 -9.80 29.86 22.95
C ASP A 285 -9.89 31.00 21.91
N GLN A 286 -11.00 31.11 21.16
CA GLN A 286 -11.25 32.25 20.27
C GLN A 286 -11.90 33.42 21.05
N PRO A 287 -11.22 34.58 21.14
CA PRO A 287 -11.72 35.75 21.88
C PRO A 287 -12.92 36.44 21.21
#